data_AF-X1R7I0-F1
#
_entry.id   AF-X1R7I0-F1
#
_cell.length_a   1.000
_cell.length_b   1.000
_cell.length_c   1.000
_cell.angle_alpha   90.00
_cell.angle_beta   90.00
_cell.angle_gamma   90.00
#
_symmetry.space_group_name_H-M   'P 1'
#
loop_
_entity.id
_entity.type
_entity.pdbx_description
1 polymer ?
#
loop_
_entity_poly.entity_id
_entity_poly.type
_entity_poly.pdbx_seq_one_letter_code
_entity_poly.pdbx_strand_id
1 'polypeptide(L)'
;ERFGNIIFELYFEDEIDEYNIAIYCENPDISQTYIRKGPPIKESFHADNFKKKNPNHFERNGYLWVETRREFNNFLKFLKYFIKSKIPDNFEVVNIAKIINK
;
A
#
# COMPACT_ATOMS: atom_id res chain seq x y z
N GLU A 1 7.05 4.99 -5.23
CA GLU A 1 6.35 5.12 -3.94
C GLU A 1 4.90 4.67 -4.10
N ARG A 2 4.23 4.15 -3.06
CA ARG A 2 2.90 3.53 -3.20
C ARG A 2 1.78 4.56 -3.04
N PHE A 3 1.59 5.12 -1.85
CA PHE A 3 0.48 6.04 -1.54
C PHE A 3 0.92 7.52 -1.46
N GLY A 4 2.13 7.83 -1.92
CA GLY A 4 2.75 9.15 -1.75
C GLY A 4 3.01 9.48 -0.29
N ASN A 5 3.03 10.78 0.01
CA ASN A 5 3.20 11.28 1.36
C ASN A 5 1.98 10.98 2.23
N ILE A 6 2.26 10.57 3.48
CA ILE A 6 1.27 10.36 4.52
C ILE A 6 1.54 11.36 5.62
N ILE A 7 0.53 12.14 5.98
CA ILE A 7 0.56 13.08 7.11
C ILE A 7 -0.50 12.59 8.09
N PHE A 8 -0.20 12.60 9.38
CA PHE A 8 -1.17 12.22 10.41
C PHE A 8 -1.04 13.09 11.63
N GLU A 9 -2.14 13.19 12.37
CA GLU A 9 -2.23 13.90 13.64
C GLU A 9 -3.07 13.07 14.60
N LEU A 10 -2.59 12.95 15.84
CA LEU A 10 -3.33 12.32 16.94
C LEU A 10 -3.89 13.45 17.80
N TYR A 11 -5.18 13.40 18.04
CA TYR A 11 -5.91 14.35 18.84
C TYR A 11 -6.77 13.59 19.86
N PHE A 12 -6.88 14.10 21.08
CA PHE A 12 -7.78 13.56 22.09
C PHE A 12 -8.95 14.54 22.24
N GLU A 13 -10.17 14.06 22.03
CA GLU A 13 -11.39 14.85 22.18
C GLU A 13 -11.91 14.68 23.60
N ASP A 14 -11.69 15.70 24.42
CA ASP A 14 -12.03 15.72 25.85
C ASP A 14 -13.56 15.60 26.07
N GLU A 15 -14.39 16.11 25.16
CA GLU A 15 -15.84 16.13 25.36
C GLU A 15 -16.48 14.73 25.31
N ILE A 16 -15.86 13.80 24.58
CA ILE A 16 -16.37 12.42 24.38
C ILE A 16 -15.38 11.35 24.83
N ASP A 17 -14.26 11.74 25.45
CA ASP A 17 -13.19 10.84 25.92
C ASP A 17 -12.61 9.92 24.82
N GLU A 18 -12.42 10.43 23.61
CA GLU A 18 -11.96 9.63 22.45
C GLU A 18 -10.60 10.07 21.88
N TYR A 19 -9.76 9.10 21.55
CA TYR A 19 -8.57 9.31 20.73
C TYR A 19 -8.91 9.24 19.25
N ASN A 20 -8.65 10.33 18.53
CA ASN A 20 -8.88 10.48 17.10
C ASN A 20 -7.55 10.54 16.35
N ILE A 21 -7.43 9.76 15.28
CA ILE A 21 -6.27 9.83 14.36
C ILE A 21 -6.76 10.36 13.02
N ALA A 22 -6.37 11.59 12.70
CA ALA A 22 -6.58 12.17 11.39
C ALA A 22 -5.43 11.76 10.46
N ILE A 23 -5.75 11.26 9.26
CA ILE A 23 -4.73 10.84 8.27
C ILE A 23 -5.05 11.48 6.93
N TYR A 24 -4.07 12.21 6.40
CA TYR A 24 -4.03 12.63 5.01
C TYR A 24 -3.13 11.69 4.20
N CYS A 25 -3.61 11.33 3.01
CA CYS A 25 -2.91 10.47 2.07
C CYS A 25 -2.96 11.11 0.68
N GLU A 26 -1.78 11.37 0.12
CA GLU A 26 -1.62 12.10 -1.14
C GLU A 26 -2.22 11.32 -2.33
N ASN A 27 -1.95 10.02 -2.42
CA ASN A 27 -2.42 9.16 -3.50
C ASN A 27 -3.29 8.03 -2.96
N PRO A 28 -4.55 8.29 -2.54
CA PRO A 28 -5.38 7.30 -1.88
C PRO A 28 -5.79 6.14 -2.81
N ASP A 29 -5.82 6.39 -4.12
CA ASP A 29 -6.08 5.42 -5.18
C ASP A 29 -4.88 5.38 -6.14
N ILE A 30 -4.39 4.17 -6.41
CA ILE A 30 -3.25 3.93 -7.30
C ILE A 30 -3.54 2.81 -8.28
N SER A 31 -2.65 2.64 -9.27
CA SER A 31 -2.74 1.52 -10.20
C SER A 31 -2.73 0.18 -9.46
N GLN A 32 -3.49 -0.79 -9.96
CA GLN A 32 -3.46 -2.15 -9.45
C GLN A 32 -2.13 -2.84 -9.75
N THR A 33 -1.39 -2.45 -10.80
CA THR A 33 -0.15 -3.12 -11.22
C THR A 33 1.08 -2.22 -11.09
N TYR A 34 2.24 -2.85 -10.86
CA TYR A 34 3.54 -2.18 -10.83
C TYR A 34 4.65 -3.06 -11.35
N ILE A 35 5.71 -2.40 -11.81
CA ILE A 35 6.92 -3.08 -12.25
C ILE A 35 7.81 -3.35 -11.03
N ARG A 36 8.00 -4.63 -10.70
CA ARG A 36 8.85 -5.09 -9.60
C ARG A 36 10.24 -5.47 -10.13
N LYS A 37 11.27 -4.90 -9.52
CA LYS A 37 12.67 -5.25 -9.80
C LYS A 37 12.99 -6.65 -9.26
N GLY A 38 13.59 -7.47 -10.09
CA GLY A 38 14.14 -8.79 -9.76
C GLY A 38 15.68 -8.76 -9.64
N PRO A 39 16.32 -9.93 -9.63
CA PRO A 39 17.76 -10.04 -9.49
C PRO A 39 18.52 -9.54 -10.73
N PRO A 40 19.82 -9.23 -10.61
CA PRO A 40 20.70 -9.01 -11.74
C PRO A 40 20.71 -10.22 -12.69
N ILE A 41 20.80 -9.99 -14.00
CA ILE A 41 20.80 -11.07 -14.99
C ILE A 41 22.04 -11.98 -14.84
N LYS A 42 23.15 -11.42 -14.35
CA LYS A 42 24.43 -12.12 -14.18
C LYS A 42 24.43 -13.12 -13.01
N GLU A 43 23.47 -13.03 -12.11
CA GLU A 43 23.39 -13.88 -10.92
C GLU A 43 22.62 -15.17 -11.25
N SER A 44 23.29 -16.11 -11.90
CA SER A 44 22.67 -17.26 -12.59
C SER A 44 21.61 -18.00 -11.75
N PHE A 45 21.94 -18.43 -10.54
CA PHE A 45 21.00 -19.19 -9.70
C PHE A 45 19.71 -18.42 -9.38
N HIS A 46 19.83 -17.15 -8.99
CA HIS A 46 18.69 -16.32 -8.62
C HIS A 46 17.91 -15.85 -9.84
N ALA A 47 18.61 -15.54 -10.93
CA ALA A 47 18.02 -15.20 -12.22
C ALA A 47 17.18 -16.36 -12.77
N ASP A 48 17.72 -17.58 -12.81
CA ASP A 48 17.02 -18.75 -13.33
C ASP A 48 15.77 -19.09 -12.52
N ASN A 49 15.88 -19.04 -11.19
CA ASN A 49 14.73 -19.25 -10.30
C ASN A 49 13.66 -18.15 -10.47
N PHE A 50 14.07 -16.91 -10.68
CA PHE A 50 13.16 -15.81 -10.95
C PHE A 50 12.43 -16.00 -12.29
N LYS A 51 13.15 -16.35 -13.36
CA LYS A 51 12.58 -16.61 -14.70
C LYS A 51 11.56 -17.75 -14.68
N LYS A 52 11.84 -18.83 -13.95
CA LYS A 52 10.91 -19.96 -13.76
C LYS A 52 9.60 -19.54 -13.07
N LYS A 53 9.67 -18.70 -12.04
CA LYS A 53 8.49 -18.24 -11.29
C LYS A 53 7.71 -17.13 -12.01
N ASN A 54 8.35 -16.41 -12.93
CA ASN A 54 7.80 -15.23 -13.58
C ASN A 54 8.00 -15.37 -15.10
N PRO A 55 7.14 -16.15 -15.80
CA PRO A 55 7.29 -16.39 -17.23
C PRO A 55 7.21 -15.10 -18.07
N ASN A 56 6.42 -14.12 -17.62
CA ASN A 56 6.27 -12.81 -18.28
C ASN A 56 7.31 -11.78 -17.78
N HIS A 57 8.50 -12.22 -17.39
CA HIS A 57 9.58 -11.30 -17.00
C HIS A 57 10.15 -10.58 -18.23
N PHE A 58 10.83 -9.46 -17.98
CA PHE A 58 11.56 -8.74 -19.00
C PHE A 58 12.87 -8.18 -18.45
N GLU A 59 13.82 -7.88 -19.33
CA GLU A 59 15.14 -7.39 -18.98
C GLU A 59 15.21 -5.86 -19.15
N ARG A 60 15.76 -5.16 -18.17
CA ARG A 60 15.99 -3.71 -18.24
C ARG A 60 17.18 -3.31 -17.36
N ASN A 61 18.15 -2.60 -17.95
CA ASN A 61 19.34 -2.08 -17.28
C ASN A 61 20.15 -3.14 -16.50
N GLY A 62 20.27 -4.37 -17.04
CA GLY A 62 21.03 -5.45 -16.40
C GLY A 62 20.29 -6.25 -15.32
N TYR A 63 18.99 -6.01 -15.12
CA TYR A 63 18.15 -6.70 -14.15
C TYR A 63 16.94 -7.34 -14.81
N LEU A 64 16.41 -8.38 -14.17
CA LEU A 64 15.08 -8.92 -14.46
C LEU A 64 14.01 -8.06 -13.81
N TRP A 65 12.85 -7.97 -14.45
CA TRP A 65 11.68 -7.23 -13.97
C TRP A 65 10.41 -8.02 -14.30
N VAL A 66 9.34 -7.75 -13.56
CA VAL A 66 8.04 -8.37 -13.81
C VAL A 66 6.92 -7.41 -13.43
N GLU A 67 5.84 -7.39 -14.20
CA GLU A 67 4.61 -6.72 -13.78
C GLU A 67 3.93 -7.54 -12.68
N THR A 68 3.67 -6.90 -11.54
CA THR A 68 3.06 -7.51 -10.36
C THR A 68 1.77 -6.81 -10.01
N ARG A 69 0.75 -7.58 -9.61
CA ARG A 69 -0.51 -7.06 -9.10
C ARG A 69 -0.40 -6.76 -7.60
N ARG A 70 -0.79 -5.57 -7.16
CA ARG A 70 -0.91 -5.19 -5.75
C ARG A 70 -2.11 -5.89 -5.14
N GLU A 71 -2.01 -6.22 -3.86
CA GLU A 71 -3.16 -6.70 -3.08
C GLU A 71 -4.14 -5.56 -2.80
N PHE A 72 -3.63 -4.39 -2.39
CA PHE A 72 -4.45 -3.18 -2.25
C PHE A 72 -3.97 -2.07 -3.18
N ASN A 73 -4.90 -1.44 -3.87
CA ASN A 73 -4.67 -0.26 -4.69
C ASN A 73 -5.41 0.97 -4.15
N ASN A 74 -6.16 0.79 -3.05
CA ASN A 74 -6.89 1.83 -2.35
C ASN A 74 -6.44 1.85 -0.88
N PHE A 75 -6.08 3.03 -0.39
CA PHE A 75 -5.51 3.23 0.94
C PHE A 75 -6.52 2.94 2.06
N LEU A 76 -7.78 3.34 1.90
CA LEU A 76 -8.83 3.06 2.88
C LEU A 76 -9.08 1.56 3.06
N LYS A 77 -9.11 0.80 1.96
CA LYS A 77 -9.21 -0.67 2.01
C LYS A 77 -8.02 -1.29 2.73
N PHE A 78 -6.82 -0.79 2.45
CA PHE A 78 -5.60 -1.22 3.15
C PHE A 78 -5.67 -0.94 4.66
N LEU A 79 -6.05 0.27 5.08
CA LEU A 79 -6.19 0.63 6.49
C LEU A 79 -7.23 -0.24 7.20
N LYS A 80 -8.43 -0.39 6.62
CA LYS A 80 -9.49 -1.23 7.20
C LYS A 80 -9.04 -2.69 7.37
N TYR A 81 -8.32 -3.22 6.39
CA TYR A 81 -7.74 -4.56 6.48
C TYR A 81 -6.70 -4.66 7.61
N PHE A 82 -5.77 -3.70 7.68
CA PHE A 82 -4.72 -3.68 8.68
C PHE A 82 -5.28 -3.59 10.11
N ILE A 83 -6.24 -2.70 10.33
CA ILE A 83 -6.86 -2.43 11.64
C ILE A 83 -7.60 -3.67 12.13
N LYS A 84 -8.43 -4.29 11.28
CA LYS A 84 -9.13 -5.54 11.61
C LYS A 84 -8.21 -6.65 12.11
N SER A 85 -6.95 -6.65 11.66
CA SER A 85 -5.97 -7.68 12.04
C SER A 85 -5.16 -7.37 13.31
N LYS A 86 -5.15 -6.12 13.80
CA LYS A 86 -4.16 -5.66 14.80
C LYS A 86 -4.65 -4.69 15.87
N ILE A 87 -5.83 -4.10 15.72
CA ILE A 87 -6.35 -3.03 16.59
C ILE A 87 -7.68 -3.49 17.21
N PRO A 88 -8.00 -3.05 18.44
CA PRO A 88 -9.26 -3.40 19.11
C PRO A 88 -10.50 -3.02 18.30
N ASP A 89 -11.57 -3.80 18.53
CA ASP A 89 -12.82 -3.76 17.76
C ASP A 89 -13.57 -2.42 17.85
N ASN A 90 -13.26 -1.60 18.85
CA ASN A 90 -13.86 -0.27 19.05
C ASN A 90 -13.21 0.83 18.20
N PHE A 91 -12.17 0.53 17.41
CA PHE A 91 -11.53 1.52 16.54
C PHE A 91 -12.24 1.61 15.18
N GLU A 92 -12.90 2.73 14.92
CA GLU A 92 -13.62 2.97 13.67
C GLU A 92 -12.80 3.77 12.65
N VAL A 93 -12.88 3.37 11.37
CA VAL A 93 -12.22 4.07 10.27
C VAL A 93 -13.24 4.74 9.37
N VAL A 94 -13.25 6.08 9.42
CA VAL A 94 -14.17 6.92 8.66
C VAL A 94 -13.42 7.70 7.57
N ASN A 95 -14.04 7.84 6.38
CA ASN A 95 -13.52 8.71 5.33
C ASN A 95 -14.20 10.07 5.41
N ILE A 96 -13.55 11.02 6.07
CA ILE A 96 -14.08 12.38 6.29
C ILE A 96 -14.15 13.23 5.01
N ALA A 97 -13.29 12.98 4.01
CA ALA A 97 -13.27 13.76 2.76
C ALA A 97 -14.56 13.61 1.94
N LYS A 98 -15.30 12.50 2.11
CA LYS A 98 -16.59 12.28 1.45
C LYS A 98 -17.78 12.87 2.21
N ILE A 99 -17.60 13.24 3.48
CA ILE A 99 -18.67 13.73 4.35
C ILE A 99 -18.90 15.24 4.15
N ILE A 100 -17.82 16.00 3.89
CA ILE A 100 -17.87 17.47 3.72
C ILE A 100 -18.57 17.91 2.42
N ASN A 101 -18.80 16.98 1.47
CA ASN A 101 -19.44 17.26 0.17
C ASN A 101 -20.96 16.99 0.16
N LYS A 102 -21.64 17.06 1.31
CA LYS A 102 -23.10 16.95 1.45
C LYS A 102 -23.65 18.19 2.15
#